data_AF-A0A6L9U676-F1
#
_entry.id   AF-A0A6L9U676-F1
#
_cell.length_a   1.000
_cell.length_b   1.000
_cell.length_c   1.000
_cell.angle_alpha   90.00
_cell.angle_beta   90.00
_cell.angle_gamma   90.00
#
_symmetry.space_group_name_H-M   'P 1'
#
loop_
_entity.id
_entity.type
_entity.pdbx_description
1 polymer ?
#
loop_
_entity_poly.entity_id
_entity_poly.type
_entity_poly.pdbx_seq_one_letter_code
_entity_poly.pdbx_strand_id
1 'polypeptide(L)'
;MASKKGNYKIPFNAAGDQQHYPEMEWVSGKRVESVMKDNFVFDDTLKFDGTARGRSAAYFYFVRSSTGTRVTVFMKEFSEMMPHLIRGSISGKFTFIKRGENYGTAFLGAEGK
;
A
#
# COMPACT_ATOMS: atom_id res chain seq x y z
N MET A 1 -4.06 -5.80 -17.72
CA MET A 1 -3.75 -7.14 -17.14
C MET A 1 -3.73 -6.99 -15.63
N ALA A 2 -4.41 -7.87 -14.89
CA ALA A 2 -4.38 -7.84 -13.43
C ALA A 2 -2.94 -7.95 -12.92
N SER A 3 -2.59 -7.15 -11.91
CA SER A 3 -1.27 -7.22 -11.28
C SER A 3 -1.06 -8.62 -10.66
N LYS A 4 0.19 -9.10 -10.59
CA LYS A 4 0.53 -10.37 -9.91
C LYS A 4 1.47 -10.06 -8.74
N LYS A 5 1.40 -10.88 -7.67
CA LYS A 5 2.33 -10.80 -6.54
C LYS A 5 3.77 -10.95 -7.06
N GLY A 6 4.64 -10.00 -6.71
CA GLY A 6 6.06 -10.08 -7.01
C GLY A 6 6.86 -10.84 -5.94
N ASN A 7 8.07 -11.29 -6.30
CA ASN A 7 9.02 -11.92 -5.38
C ASN A 7 10.03 -10.89 -4.83
N TYR A 8 9.58 -10.03 -3.93
CA TYR A 8 10.41 -9.07 -3.21
C TYR A 8 9.83 -8.78 -1.84
N LYS A 9 10.67 -8.30 -0.93
CA LYS A 9 10.25 -7.88 0.40
C LYS A 9 9.66 -6.47 0.39
N ILE A 10 8.72 -6.21 1.30
CA ILE A 10 7.95 -4.98 1.42
C ILE A 10 8.28 -4.31 2.76
N PRO A 11 8.60 -3.01 2.78
CA PRO A 11 8.90 -2.28 4.00
C PRO A 11 7.63 -1.92 4.77
N PHE A 12 7.65 -2.17 6.08
CA PHE A 12 6.64 -1.73 7.03
C PHE A 12 7.29 -0.97 8.19
N ASN A 13 6.63 0.09 8.67
CA ASN A 13 7.08 0.79 9.89
C ASN A 13 6.65 0.02 11.16
N ALA A 14 7.03 0.52 12.34
CA ALA A 14 6.69 -0.11 13.62
C ALA A 14 5.18 -0.08 13.92
N ALA A 15 4.43 0.86 13.34
CA ALA A 15 2.97 0.90 13.42
C ALA A 15 2.27 -0.11 12.49
N GLY A 16 3.01 -0.75 11.58
CA GLY A 16 2.46 -1.70 10.61
C GLY A 16 1.92 -1.07 9.32
N ASP A 17 2.18 0.21 9.08
CA ASP A 17 1.92 0.87 7.80
C ASP A 17 2.92 0.40 6.75
N GLN A 18 2.44 0.14 5.53
CA GLN A 18 3.33 -0.11 4.40
C GLN A 18 3.94 1.22 3.92
N GLN A 19 5.26 1.30 3.93
CA GLN A 19 5.99 2.52 3.55
C GLN A 19 6.30 2.54 2.04
N HIS A 20 6.16 3.69 1.39
CA HIS A 20 6.49 3.84 -0.03
C HIS A 20 7.98 3.63 -0.35
N TYR A 21 8.85 3.80 0.65
CA TYR A 21 10.29 3.61 0.60
C TYR A 21 10.73 3.11 1.99
N PRO A 22 11.80 2.31 2.13
CA PRO A 22 12.32 1.90 3.44
C PRO A 22 12.93 3.09 4.19
N GLU A 23 12.07 3.89 4.81
CA GLU A 23 12.40 5.08 5.60
C GLU A 23 12.61 4.67 7.06
N MET A 24 13.65 5.22 7.69
CA MET A 24 13.81 5.13 9.14
C MET A 24 12.83 6.07 9.83
N GLU A 25 12.28 5.65 10.96
CA GLU A 25 11.40 6.46 11.79
C GLU A 25 11.95 6.66 13.20
N TRP A 26 11.52 7.75 13.85
CA TRP A 26 11.84 7.99 15.25
C TRP A 26 10.73 7.44 16.14
N VAL A 27 11.02 6.39 16.89
CA VAL A 27 10.09 5.76 17.84
C VAL A 27 10.73 5.81 19.22
N SER A 28 10.06 6.46 20.17
CA SER A 28 10.52 6.58 21.57
C SER A 28 11.99 7.04 21.69
N GLY A 29 12.38 8.05 20.90
CA GLY A 29 13.72 8.63 20.91
C GLY A 29 14.80 7.81 20.21
N LYS A 30 14.45 6.73 19.49
CA LYS A 30 15.38 5.90 18.73
C LYS A 30 15.01 5.86 17.25
N ARG A 31 16.02 5.77 16.38
CA ARG A 31 15.80 5.48 14.95
C ARG A 31 15.53 3.99 14.79
N VAL A 32 14.43 3.65 14.15
CA VAL A 32 14.01 2.29 13.85
C VAL A 32 13.93 2.13 12.34
N GLU A 33 14.52 1.05 11.83
CA GLU A 33 14.44 0.69 10.42
C GLU A 33 13.12 0.01 10.09
N SER A 34 12.73 0.09 8.81
CA SER A 34 11.58 -0.66 8.30
C SER A 34 11.77 -2.17 8.48
N VAL A 35 10.71 -2.86 8.87
CA VAL A 35 10.66 -4.32 8.85
C VAL A 35 10.36 -4.78 7.43
N MET A 36 11.32 -5.46 6.80
CA MET A 36 11.18 -6.03 5.46
C MET A 36 10.48 -7.39 5.51
N LYS A 37 9.21 -7.46 5.12
CA LYS A 37 8.39 -8.69 5.12
C LYS A 37 8.23 -9.26 3.72
N ASP A 38 8.04 -10.56 3.59
CA ASP A 38 7.72 -11.16 2.29
C ASP A 38 6.41 -10.58 1.75
N ASN A 39 6.34 -10.34 0.44
CA ASN A 39 5.10 -9.87 -0.18
C ASN A 39 4.00 -10.94 -0.04
N PHE A 40 2.76 -10.51 0.15
CA PHE A 40 1.61 -11.39 0.28
C PHE A 40 0.39 -10.79 -0.43
N VAL A 41 -0.60 -11.65 -0.66
CA VAL A 41 -1.94 -11.22 -1.06
C VAL A 41 -2.76 -11.08 0.21
N PHE A 42 -3.56 -10.04 0.30
CA PHE A 42 -4.47 -9.82 1.42
C PHE A 42 -5.85 -9.41 0.93
N ASP A 43 -6.86 -9.75 1.71
CA ASP A 43 -8.25 -9.34 1.51
C ASP A 43 -8.59 -8.24 2.51
N ASP A 44 -9.17 -7.14 2.04
CA ASP A 44 -9.52 -6.01 2.90
C ASP A 44 -10.54 -5.07 2.25
N THR A 45 -10.98 -4.09 3.02
CA THR A 45 -11.57 -2.86 2.49
C THR A 45 -10.60 -1.71 2.70
N LEU A 46 -10.12 -1.13 1.59
CA LEU A 46 -9.25 0.03 1.60
C LEU A 46 -10.10 1.31 1.50
N LYS A 47 -9.91 2.23 2.43
CA LYS A 47 -10.55 3.55 2.44
C LYS A 47 -9.53 4.65 2.13
N PHE A 48 -9.85 5.51 1.18
CA PHE A 48 -9.02 6.66 0.82
C PHE A 48 -8.79 7.56 2.04
N ASP A 49 -7.53 7.93 2.29
CA ASP A 49 -7.11 8.76 3.43
C ASP A 49 -6.52 10.09 2.97
N GLY A 50 -5.68 10.09 1.94
CA GLY A 50 -5.08 11.32 1.43
C GLY A 50 -4.01 11.12 0.36
N THR A 51 -3.25 12.18 0.09
CA THR A 51 -2.13 12.19 -0.86
C THR A 51 -0.84 12.60 -0.16
N ALA A 52 0.29 12.15 -0.69
CA ALA A 52 1.60 12.54 -0.20
C ALA A 52 2.63 12.55 -1.33
N ARG A 53 3.78 13.19 -1.06
CA ARG A 53 4.93 13.25 -1.96
C ARG A 53 6.22 13.04 -1.19
N GLY A 54 7.20 12.39 -1.81
CA GLY A 54 8.51 12.13 -1.24
C GLY A 54 9.39 11.36 -2.23
N ARG A 55 10.71 11.54 -2.17
CA ARG A 55 11.69 10.81 -3.01
C ARG A 55 11.35 10.84 -4.52
N SER A 56 10.90 11.99 -5.03
CA SER A 56 10.45 12.17 -6.42
C SER A 56 9.23 11.34 -6.83
N ALA A 57 8.46 10.83 -5.87
CA ALA A 57 7.19 10.15 -6.09
C ALA A 57 6.02 10.95 -5.48
N ALA A 58 4.88 10.94 -6.16
CA ALA A 58 3.58 11.32 -5.62
C ALA A 58 2.71 10.07 -5.52
N TYR A 59 1.99 9.91 -4.42
CA TYR A 59 1.23 8.71 -4.12
C TYR A 59 0.03 9.01 -3.22
N PHE A 60 -0.86 8.03 -3.12
CA PHE A 60 -2.10 8.09 -2.36
C PHE A 60 -2.01 7.15 -1.16
N TYR A 61 -2.60 7.54 -0.04
CA TYR A 61 -2.75 6.68 1.12
C TYR A 61 -4.17 6.12 1.19
N PHE A 62 -4.23 4.84 1.52
CA PHE A 62 -5.46 4.17 1.89
C PHE A 62 -5.27 3.52 3.26
N VAL A 63 -6.32 3.51 4.07
CA VAL A 63 -6.39 2.82 5.35
C VAL A 63 -7.09 1.48 5.17
N ARG A 64 -6.47 0.44 5.69
CA ARG A 64 -7.03 -0.91 5.80
C ARG A 64 -8.09 -0.94 6.88
N SER A 65 -9.32 -1.30 6.53
CA SER A 65 -10.43 -1.32 7.51
C SER A 65 -10.23 -2.37 8.60
N SER A 66 -9.56 -3.49 8.27
CA SER A 66 -9.33 -4.58 9.22
C SER A 66 -8.28 -4.26 10.30
N THR A 67 -7.25 -3.47 9.98
CA THR A 67 -6.10 -3.22 10.87
C THR A 67 -5.94 -1.75 11.29
N GLY A 68 -6.59 -0.81 10.59
CA GLY A 68 -6.35 0.62 10.75
C GLY A 68 -5.02 1.10 10.17
N THR A 69 -4.21 0.22 9.57
CA THR A 69 -2.89 0.58 9.02
C THR A 69 -2.97 1.09 7.60
N ARG A 70 -2.01 1.94 7.21
CA ARG A 70 -1.93 2.55 5.89
C ARG A 70 -1.21 1.69 4.88
N VAL A 71 -1.64 1.84 3.62
CA VAL A 71 -0.93 1.36 2.45
C VAL A 71 -0.76 2.47 1.42
N THR A 72 0.33 2.42 0.68
CA THR A 72 0.65 3.36 -0.39
C THR A 72 0.07 2.85 -1.72
N VAL A 73 -0.52 3.73 -2.52
CA VAL A 73 -1.00 3.44 -3.89
C VAL A 73 -0.41 4.47 -4.85
N PHE A 74 0.21 4.01 -5.94
CA PHE A 74 0.73 4.92 -6.97
C PHE A 74 -0.37 5.41 -7.90
N MET A 75 -0.08 6.49 -8.63
CA MET A 75 -1.04 7.09 -9.58
C MET A 75 -1.59 6.09 -10.61
N LYS A 76 -0.75 5.18 -11.13
CA LYS A 76 -1.21 4.15 -12.06
C LYS A 76 -2.23 3.23 -11.40
N GLU A 77 -1.87 2.63 -10.27
CA GLU A 77 -2.75 1.70 -9.56
C GLU A 77 -4.02 2.39 -9.03
N PHE A 78 -3.93 3.66 -8.62
CA PHE A 78 -5.10 4.45 -8.24
C PHE A 78 -6.07 4.61 -9.42
N SER A 79 -5.57 4.92 -10.62
CA SER A 79 -6.39 5.00 -11.84
C SER A 79 -7.09 3.68 -12.15
N GLU A 80 -6.42 2.55 -11.95
CA GLU A 80 -7.01 1.21 -12.12
C GLU A 80 -8.06 0.88 -11.04
N MET A 81 -7.91 1.41 -9.83
CA MET A 81 -8.87 1.26 -8.73
C MET A 81 -10.10 2.16 -8.87
N MET A 82 -9.98 3.31 -9.55
CA MET A 82 -11.03 4.33 -9.64
C MET A 82 -12.41 3.79 -10.09
N PRO A 83 -12.52 2.92 -11.11
CA PRO A 83 -13.81 2.37 -11.53
C PRO A 83 -14.50 1.49 -10.48
N HIS A 84 -13.76 1.01 -9.48
CA HIS A 84 -14.24 0.11 -8.43
C HIS A 84 -14.44 0.82 -7.08
N LEU A 85 -14.07 2.10 -6.98
CA LEU A 85 -14.18 2.87 -5.75
C LEU A 85 -15.61 3.35 -5.54
N ILE A 86 -16.19 3.00 -4.39
CA ILE A 86 -17.52 3.41 -3.96
C ILE A 86 -17.35 4.30 -2.74
N ARG A 87 -17.67 5.60 -2.88
CA ARG A 87 -17.54 6.60 -1.79
C ARG A 87 -16.15 6.59 -1.14
N GLY A 88 -15.11 6.49 -1.97
CA GLY A 88 -13.71 6.45 -1.52
C GLY A 88 -13.28 5.12 -0.88
N SER A 89 -14.09 4.06 -0.95
CA SER A 89 -13.76 2.73 -0.43
C SER A 89 -13.79 1.66 -1.51
N ILE A 90 -12.89 0.69 -1.42
CA ILE A 90 -12.78 -0.44 -2.36
C ILE A 90 -12.48 -1.72 -1.58
N SER A 91 -13.25 -2.76 -1.86
CA SER A 91 -13.13 -4.07 -1.21
C SER A 91 -12.64 -5.11 -2.21
N GLY A 92 -11.80 -6.03 -1.75
CA GLY A 92 -11.33 -7.16 -2.54
C GLY A 92 -9.91 -7.56 -2.18
N LYS A 93 -9.22 -8.17 -3.15
CA LYS A 93 -7.86 -8.66 -2.97
C LYS A 93 -6.84 -7.63 -3.43
N PHE A 94 -5.78 -7.52 -2.66
CA PHE A 94 -4.67 -6.60 -2.91
C PHE A 94 -3.33 -7.32 -2.76
N THR A 95 -2.31 -6.76 -3.40
CA THR A 95 -0.92 -7.17 -3.19
C THR A 95 -0.01 -5.94 -3.26
N PHE A 96 1.23 -6.09 -2.83
CA PHE A 96 2.20 -5.02 -2.96
C PHE A 96 2.97 -5.12 -4.27
N ILE A 97 3.35 -3.96 -4.80
CA ILE A 97 4.13 -3.81 -6.02
C ILE A 97 5.38 -2.95 -5.80
N LYS A 98 6.42 -3.19 -6.59
CA LYS A 98 7.65 -2.38 -6.60
C LYS A 98 7.82 -1.66 -7.95
N ARG A 99 8.11 -0.37 -7.92
CA ARG A 99 8.41 0.48 -9.09
C ARG A 99 9.72 1.23 -8.85
N GLY A 100 10.80 0.79 -9.49
CA GLY A 100 12.14 1.29 -9.16
C GLY A 100 12.47 0.95 -7.70
N GLU A 101 12.77 1.96 -6.89
CA GLU A 101 13.00 1.80 -5.44
C GLU A 101 11.74 1.98 -4.59
N ASN A 102 10.60 2.36 -5.19
CA ASN A 102 9.38 2.65 -4.45
C ASN A 102 8.46 1.42 -4.38
N TYR A 103 7.65 1.36 -3.33
CA TYR A 103 6.71 0.31 -3.01
C TYR A 103 5.29 0.85 -2.93
N GLY A 104 4.32 0.13 -3.47
CA GLY A 104 2.92 0.50 -3.44
C GLY A 104 2.01 -0.71 -3.41
N THR A 105 0.73 -0.48 -3.61
CA THR A 105 -0.33 -1.49 -3.51
C THR A 105 -1.13 -1.51 -4.81
N ALA A 106 -1.42 -2.72 -5.28
CA ALA A 106 -2.22 -2.97 -6.46
C ALA A 106 -3.48 -3.75 -6.10
N PHE A 107 -4.57 -3.42 -6.78
CA PHE A 107 -5.83 -4.15 -6.71
C PHE A 107 -5.80 -5.34 -7.67
N LEU A 108 -6.19 -6.52 -7.16
CA LEU A 108 -6.26 -7.76 -7.93
C LEU A 108 -7.67 -8.04 -8.45
N GLY A 109 -8.68 -7.42 -7.86
CA GLY A 109 -10.09 -7.65 -8.15
C GLY A 109 -10.91 -7.84 -6.88
N ALA A 110 -12.22 -7.63 -7.01
CA ALA A 110 -13.18 -8.04 -5.99
C ALA A 110 -13.32 -9.56 -6.03
N GLU A 111 -13.53 -10.20 -4.87
CA GLU A 111 -14.05 -11.57 -4.89
C GLU A 111 -15.44 -11.55 -5.52
N GLY A 112 -15.63 -12.37 -6.57
CA GLY A 112 -16.90 -12.79 -7.15
C GLY A 112 -18.07 -11.79 -7.18
N LYS A 113 -18.31 -11.20 -8.34
CA LYS A 113 -19.69 -11.05 -8.83
C LYS A 113 -19.84 -11.88 -10.09
#